data_AF-A0A3N5ASR1-F1
#
_entry.id   AF-A0A3N5ASR1-F1
#
_cell.length_a   1.000
_cell.length_b   1.000
_cell.length_c   1.000
_cell.angle_alpha   90.00
_cell.angle_beta   90.00
_cell.angle_gamma   90.00
#
_symmetry.space_group_name_H-M   'P 1'
#
loop_
_entity.id
_entity.type
_entity.pdbx_description
1 polymer ?
#
loop_
_entity_poly.entity_id
_entity_poly.type
_entity_poly.pdbx_seq_one_letter_code
_entity_poly.pdbx_strand_id
1 'polypeptide(L)'
;MVNGVLTAEIFLPGATSLKEKRRTLKSLVEKLRGRFNVAVAEVEGQNAWQRATLAVAAVAGESIILHRLFEEVVNFIDGYRDAVLSDYQVDFYGVYLGREGDSGAKKVVSGGLVLVTGGARSGKSAYAESLLQDAPRAVFIATAVSTDAEMAARIAAHRSRRPASWETIEEPRDLAGAVRSVPTRVPVLVDCLGFWVNNLLAAGCTEEEVLKQATEFIGAVGAREGLTVAVTNEVGGGVVPPYPLGRLYRDLLGRVNQVVAHAAAAVYLLVCGIPVQLKP
;
A
#
# COMPACT_ATOMS: atom_id res chain seq x y z
N MET A 1 -13.54 11.27 2.72
CA MET A 1 -13.23 12.51 1.98
C MET A 1 -11.73 12.55 1.81
N VAL A 2 -11.27 12.40 0.57
CA VAL A 2 -9.87 12.45 0.19
C VAL A 2 -9.69 13.81 -0.47
N ASN A 3 -8.67 14.55 -0.07
CA ASN A 3 -8.16 15.69 -0.82
C ASN A 3 -7.01 15.20 -1.67
N GLY A 4 -6.82 15.79 -2.83
CA GLY A 4 -5.62 15.59 -3.62
C GLY A 4 -5.11 16.92 -4.12
N VAL A 5 -3.81 16.98 -4.35
CA VAL A 5 -3.13 18.11 -4.96
C VAL A 5 -2.24 17.57 -6.07
N LEU A 6 -2.49 18.02 -7.29
CA LEU A 6 -1.59 17.85 -8.43
C LEU A 6 -0.72 19.11 -8.52
N THR A 7 0.59 18.96 -8.44
CA THR A 7 1.57 20.03 -8.69
C THR A 7 2.14 19.82 -10.08
N ALA A 8 1.94 20.80 -10.98
CA ALA A 8 2.35 20.74 -12.38
C ALA A 8 3.38 21.83 -12.68
N GLU A 9 4.57 21.42 -13.13
CA GLU A 9 5.61 22.33 -13.62
C GLU A 9 5.38 22.68 -15.08
N ILE A 10 5.24 23.97 -15.37
CA ILE A 10 4.84 24.47 -16.67
C ILE A 10 5.93 25.39 -17.23
N PHE A 11 6.34 25.08 -18.46
CA PHE A 11 7.17 25.94 -19.29
C PHE A 11 6.30 26.72 -20.29
N LEU A 12 6.54 28.02 -20.42
CA LEU A 12 5.78 28.94 -21.26
C LEU A 12 6.67 29.49 -22.37
N PRO A 13 6.87 28.76 -23.49
CA PRO A 13 7.85 29.12 -24.51
C PRO A 13 7.57 30.49 -25.15
N GLY A 14 6.30 30.86 -25.30
CA GLY A 14 5.87 32.11 -25.94
C GLY A 14 5.77 33.32 -25.00
N ALA A 15 5.97 33.16 -23.69
CA ALA A 15 5.99 34.30 -22.78
C ALA A 15 7.35 34.99 -22.85
N THR A 16 7.38 36.32 -23.00
CA THR A 16 8.62 37.12 -22.98
C THR A 16 8.64 38.16 -21.85
N SER A 17 7.58 38.21 -21.05
CA SER A 17 7.44 39.11 -19.90
C SER A 17 6.53 38.50 -18.83
N LEU A 18 6.64 39.00 -17.60
CA LEU A 18 5.73 38.61 -16.51
C LEU A 18 4.26 38.92 -16.83
N LYS A 19 3.99 39.97 -17.62
CA LYS A 19 2.64 40.35 -18.04
C LYS A 19 2.04 39.31 -18.99
N GLU A 20 2.83 38.85 -19.95
CA GLU A 20 2.41 37.81 -20.90
C GLU A 20 2.22 36.46 -20.21
N LYS A 21 3.15 36.07 -19.33
CA LYS A 21 3.00 34.90 -18.46
C LYS A 21 1.66 34.92 -17.72
N ARG A 22 1.36 36.02 -17.03
CA ARG A 22 0.11 36.16 -16.25
C ARG A 22 -1.12 36.03 -17.14
N ARG A 23 -1.08 36.57 -18.37
CA ARG A 23 -2.17 36.42 -19.34
C ARG A 23 -2.38 34.96 -19.75
N THR A 24 -1.30 34.25 -20.08
CA THR A 24 -1.36 32.84 -20.50
C THR A 24 -1.83 31.94 -19.36
N LEU A 25 -1.25 32.08 -18.17
CA LEU A 25 -1.66 31.31 -16.98
C LEU A 25 -3.09 31.60 -16.57
N LYS A 26 -3.54 32.86 -16.63
CA LYS A 26 -4.94 33.20 -16.33
C LYS A 26 -5.92 32.44 -17.23
N SER A 27 -5.64 32.40 -18.54
CA SER A 27 -6.45 31.66 -19.52
C SER A 27 -6.46 30.15 -19.24
N LEU A 28 -5.30 29.55 -18.91
CA LEU A 28 -5.20 28.15 -18.54
C LEU A 28 -5.97 27.82 -17.25
N VAL A 29 -5.79 28.63 -16.20
CA VAL A 29 -6.46 28.49 -14.90
C VAL A 29 -7.98 28.61 -15.03
N GLU A 30 -8.48 29.57 -15.81
CA GLU A 30 -9.91 29.75 -16.06
C GLU A 30 -10.51 28.54 -16.77
N LYS A 31 -9.81 27.98 -17.77
CA LYS A 31 -10.27 26.78 -18.48
C LYS A 31 -10.25 25.53 -17.61
N LEU A 32 -9.23 25.36 -16.76
CA LEU A 32 -9.16 24.26 -15.79
C LEU A 32 -10.33 24.31 -14.82
N ARG A 33 -10.59 25.47 -14.21
CA ARG A 33 -11.73 25.67 -13.29
C ARG A 33 -13.10 25.55 -13.97
N GLY A 34 -13.19 25.92 -15.24
CA GLY A 34 -14.44 25.81 -16.01
C GLY A 34 -14.75 24.38 -16.47
N ARG A 35 -13.72 23.54 -16.66
CA ARG A 35 -13.87 22.16 -17.14
C ARG A 35 -13.91 21.13 -16.03
N PHE A 36 -13.17 21.36 -14.96
CA PHE A 36 -12.98 20.42 -13.86
C PHE A 36 -13.45 21.02 -12.54
N ASN A 37 -14.00 20.20 -11.65
CA ASN A 37 -14.38 20.63 -10.31
C ASN A 37 -13.15 20.71 -9.38
N VAL A 38 -12.27 21.68 -9.65
CA VAL A 38 -10.94 21.83 -9.03
C VAL A 38 -10.70 23.27 -8.57
N ALA A 39 -9.90 23.43 -7.51
CA ALA A 39 -9.24 24.68 -7.20
C ALA A 39 -7.87 24.71 -7.87
N VAL A 40 -7.42 25.86 -8.37
CA VAL A 40 -6.13 25.99 -9.06
C VAL A 40 -5.42 27.25 -8.62
N ALA A 41 -4.12 27.18 -8.31
CA ALA A 41 -3.30 28.35 -7.97
C ALA A 41 -1.87 28.20 -8.51
N GLU A 42 -1.22 29.32 -8.82
CA GLU A 42 0.23 29.35 -9.06
C GLU A 42 0.96 29.37 -7.71
N VAL A 43 1.76 28.33 -7.45
CA VAL A 43 2.44 28.13 -6.16
C VAL A 43 3.92 28.49 -6.21
N GLU A 44 4.57 28.39 -7.37
CA GLU A 44 5.96 28.78 -7.54
C GLU A 44 6.25 29.44 -8.90
N GLY A 45 7.42 30.07 -9.00
CA GLY A 45 7.92 30.68 -10.22
C GLY A 45 7.38 32.08 -10.51
N GLN A 46 6.74 32.77 -9.56
CA GLN A 46 6.05 34.05 -9.80
C GLN A 46 6.96 35.16 -10.38
N ASN A 47 8.28 35.05 -10.16
CA ASN A 47 9.30 35.98 -10.67
C ASN A 47 9.99 35.50 -11.97
N ALA A 48 9.73 34.27 -12.41
CA ALA A 48 10.19 33.73 -13.69
C ALA A 48 9.08 33.91 -14.74
N TRP A 49 9.41 34.51 -15.89
CA TRP A 49 8.43 34.76 -16.95
C TRP A 49 8.18 33.52 -17.82
N GLN A 50 9.11 32.58 -17.87
CA GLN A 50 9.03 31.38 -18.73
C GLN A 50 8.66 30.10 -17.98
N ARG A 51 8.52 30.15 -16.66
CA ARG A 51 8.24 28.99 -15.80
C ARG A 51 7.18 29.32 -14.77
N ALA A 52 6.36 28.34 -14.43
CA ALA A 52 5.40 28.43 -13.35
C ALA A 52 5.09 27.05 -12.81
N THR A 53 4.75 26.97 -11.53
CA THR A 53 4.23 25.75 -10.93
C THR A 53 2.78 25.99 -10.55
N LEU A 54 1.85 25.19 -11.09
CA LEU A 54 0.44 25.23 -10.73
C LEU A 54 0.12 24.09 -9.75
N ALA A 55 -0.55 24.42 -8.64
CA ALA A 55 -1.20 23.45 -7.80
C ALA A 55 -2.69 23.37 -8.17
N VAL A 56 -3.18 22.16 -8.43
CA VAL A 56 -4.57 21.83 -8.71
C VAL A 56 -5.08 20.94 -7.58
N ALA A 57 -5.98 21.47 -6.77
CA ALA A 57 -6.55 20.76 -5.63
C ALA A 57 -7.99 20.30 -5.92
N ALA A 58 -8.33 19.09 -5.49
CA ALA A 58 -9.67 18.55 -5.58
C ALA A 58 -10.01 17.69 -4.36
N VAL A 59 -11.31 17.50 -4.13
CA VAL A 59 -11.83 16.72 -3.02
C VAL A 59 -12.86 15.73 -3.56
N ALA A 60 -12.78 14.47 -3.13
CA ALA A 60 -13.76 13.45 -3.50
C ALA A 60 -14.08 12.50 -2.34
N GLY A 61 -15.13 11.69 -2.53
CA GLY A 61 -15.47 10.62 -1.60
C GLY A 61 -14.40 9.51 -1.56
N GLU A 62 -13.80 9.21 -2.70
CA GLU A 62 -12.87 8.10 -2.94
C GLU A 62 -11.65 8.56 -3.75
N SER A 63 -10.49 7.94 -3.51
CA SER A 63 -9.23 8.28 -4.19
C SER A 63 -9.26 7.98 -5.69
N ILE A 64 -9.96 6.94 -6.12
CA ILE A 64 -10.06 6.55 -7.54
C ILE A 64 -10.67 7.66 -8.41
N ILE A 65 -11.60 8.43 -7.85
CA ILE A 65 -12.23 9.57 -8.52
C ILE A 65 -11.19 10.68 -8.73
N LEU A 66 -10.34 10.95 -7.72
CA LEU A 66 -9.29 11.95 -7.82
C LEU A 66 -8.17 11.54 -8.77
N HIS A 67 -7.79 10.25 -8.79
CA HIS A 67 -6.80 9.75 -9.74
C HIS A 67 -7.24 9.98 -11.18
N ARG A 68 -8.47 9.60 -11.53
CA ARG A 68 -9.02 9.83 -12.88
C ARG A 68 -9.12 11.33 -13.19
N LEU A 69 -9.57 12.14 -12.22
CA LEU A 69 -9.65 13.59 -12.37
C LEU A 69 -8.28 14.21 -12.68
N PHE A 70 -7.23 13.85 -11.93
CA PHE A 70 -5.90 14.41 -12.16
C PHE A 70 -5.25 13.91 -13.45
N GLU A 71 -5.52 12.67 -13.86
CA GLU A 71 -5.11 12.19 -15.17
C GLU A 71 -5.74 13.02 -16.31
N GLU A 72 -7.04 13.32 -16.21
CA GLU A 72 -7.73 14.19 -17.16
C GLU A 72 -7.20 15.64 -17.14
N VAL A 73 -6.84 16.16 -15.96
CA VAL A 73 -6.23 17.48 -15.81
C VAL A 73 -4.83 17.52 -16.43
N VAL A 74 -3.99 16.52 -16.19
CA VAL A 74 -2.65 16.41 -16.77
C VAL A 74 -2.74 16.37 -18.30
N ASN A 75 -3.61 15.52 -18.85
CA ASN A 75 -3.85 15.45 -20.29
C ASN A 75 -4.36 16.77 -20.87
N PHE A 76 -5.16 17.53 -20.11
CA PHE A 76 -5.63 18.84 -20.53
C PHE A 76 -4.52 19.90 -20.55
N ILE A 77 -3.62 19.89 -19.56
CA ILE A 77 -2.48 20.82 -19.50
C ILE A 77 -1.47 20.48 -20.61
N ASP A 78 -1.18 19.21 -20.84
CA ASP A 78 -0.25 18.75 -21.87
C ASP A 78 -0.74 19.11 -23.30
N GLY A 79 -2.05 19.06 -23.52
CA GLY A 79 -2.68 19.49 -24.77
C GLY A 79 -2.79 21.02 -24.96
N TYR A 80 -2.30 21.84 -24.02
CA TYR A 80 -2.50 23.28 -24.04
C TYR A 80 -1.45 24.00 -24.90
N ARG A 81 -1.83 24.51 -26.08
CA ARG A 81 -0.89 25.06 -27.09
C ARG A 81 0.17 26.06 -26.59
N ASP A 82 -0.18 26.90 -25.62
CA ASP A 82 0.71 27.98 -25.15
C ASP A 82 1.51 27.61 -23.89
N ALA A 83 1.47 26.34 -23.47
CA ALA A 83 2.14 25.82 -22.28
C ALA A 83 2.69 24.41 -22.55
N VAL A 84 3.81 24.08 -21.91
CA VAL A 84 4.41 22.76 -21.98
C VAL A 84 4.52 22.21 -20.56
N LEU A 85 3.90 21.06 -20.31
CA LEU A 85 4.05 20.36 -19.03
C LEU A 85 5.44 19.73 -18.99
N SER A 86 6.25 20.13 -18.01
CA SER A 86 7.64 19.65 -17.87
C SER A 86 7.75 18.50 -16.88
N ASP A 87 7.00 18.57 -15.79
CA ASP A 87 6.89 17.52 -14.78
C ASP A 87 5.57 17.68 -14.02
N TYR A 88 5.14 16.63 -13.32
CA TYR A 88 4.05 16.73 -12.37
C TYR A 88 4.16 15.72 -11.23
N GLN A 89 3.62 16.09 -10.08
CA GLN A 89 3.49 15.23 -8.91
C GLN A 89 2.06 15.26 -8.41
N VAL A 90 1.56 14.12 -7.92
CA VAL A 90 0.22 14.02 -7.33
C VAL A 90 0.34 13.53 -5.91
N ASP A 91 -0.13 14.35 -4.98
CA ASP A 91 -0.18 14.05 -3.56
C ASP A 91 -1.64 13.88 -3.13
N PHE A 92 -1.93 12.81 -2.39
CA PHE A 92 -3.24 12.60 -1.79
C PHE A 92 -3.16 12.83 -0.28
N TYR A 93 -4.05 13.68 0.21
CA TYR A 93 -4.19 14.03 1.62
C TYR A 93 -5.59 13.60 2.09
N GLY A 94 -5.69 12.55 2.90
CA GLY A 94 -6.94 12.24 3.58
C GLY A 94 -7.26 13.34 4.59
N VAL A 95 -8.43 13.98 4.51
CA VAL A 95 -8.86 14.89 5.59
C VAL A 95 -9.20 14.04 6.80
N TYR A 96 -8.21 13.99 7.71
CA TYR A 96 -8.41 13.77 9.13
C TYR A 96 -9.23 14.95 9.67
N LEU A 97 -10.54 14.78 9.83
CA LEU A 97 -11.35 15.68 10.65
C LEU A 97 -11.23 15.26 12.12
N GLY A 98 -10.27 15.88 12.82
CA GLY A 98 -10.40 16.31 14.21
C GLY A 98 -10.28 15.28 15.33
N ARG A 99 -9.07 15.14 15.90
CA ARG A 99 -8.73 15.63 17.24
C ARG A 99 -7.24 15.43 17.51
N GLU A 100 -6.57 16.49 17.97
CA GLU A 100 -5.27 16.40 18.62
C GLU A 100 -5.33 15.32 19.70
N GLY A 101 -4.47 14.29 19.58
CA GLY A 101 -4.35 13.23 20.57
C GLY A 101 -4.20 11.80 20.05
N ASP A 102 -4.39 11.52 18.75
CA ASP A 102 -4.30 10.13 18.25
C ASP A 102 -3.09 9.93 17.33
N SER A 103 -1.99 9.51 17.95
CA SER A 103 -0.86 8.89 17.29
C SER A 103 -1.33 7.62 16.57
N GLY A 104 -1.40 7.67 15.24
CA GLY A 104 -1.39 6.49 14.37
C GLY A 104 -2.35 5.36 14.73
N ALA A 105 -3.65 5.52 14.51
CA ALA A 105 -4.54 4.37 14.41
C ALA A 105 -5.85 4.69 13.65
N LYS A 106 -6.33 3.66 12.94
CA LYS A 106 -7.72 3.41 12.48
C LYS A 106 -8.19 4.10 11.20
N LYS A 107 -7.97 3.38 10.10
CA LYS A 107 -9.12 2.89 9.31
C LYS A 107 -8.97 1.38 9.11
N VAL A 108 -9.54 0.62 10.05
CA VAL A 108 -9.72 -0.82 9.88
C VAL A 108 -10.62 -1.00 8.65
N VAL A 109 -10.09 -1.59 7.58
CA VAL A 109 -10.89 -2.04 6.44
C VAL A 109 -11.84 -3.09 6.98
N SER A 110 -13.12 -2.76 7.14
CA SER A 110 -14.15 -3.74 7.51
C SER A 110 -14.38 -4.67 6.33
N GLY A 111 -14.04 -5.95 6.48
CA GLY A 111 -14.12 -6.95 5.40
C GLY A 111 -13.10 -6.70 4.31
N GLY A 112 -11.97 -7.39 4.38
CA GLY A 112 -10.93 -7.26 3.36
C GLY A 112 -9.60 -7.86 3.77
N LEU A 113 -8.68 -7.88 2.80
CA LEU A 113 -7.30 -8.31 2.99
C LEU A 113 -6.39 -7.08 3.02
N VAL A 114 -5.56 -6.96 4.04
CA VAL A 114 -4.46 -5.97 4.08
C VAL A 114 -3.14 -6.72 4.00
N LEU A 115 -2.29 -6.35 3.04
CA LEU A 115 -0.96 -6.90 2.91
C LEU A 115 0.06 -5.94 3.51
N VAL A 116 0.91 -6.46 4.39
CA VAL A 116 2.02 -5.73 5.01
C VAL A 116 3.33 -6.37 4.56
N THR A 117 4.11 -5.66 3.75
CA THR A 117 5.41 -6.11 3.25
C THR A 117 6.56 -5.26 3.78
N GLY A 118 7.79 -5.74 3.63
CA GLY A 118 9.00 -5.00 3.93
C GLY A 118 10.20 -5.88 4.23
N GLY A 119 11.36 -5.23 4.37
CA GLY A 119 12.63 -5.90 4.66
C GLY A 119 12.65 -6.64 6.02
N ALA A 120 13.73 -7.35 6.27
CA ALA A 120 13.98 -7.90 7.59
C ALA A 120 14.10 -6.76 8.62
N ARG A 121 13.48 -6.93 9.81
CA ARG A 121 13.50 -5.94 10.90
C ARG A 121 12.96 -4.55 10.54
N SER A 122 12.12 -4.44 9.52
CA SER A 122 11.52 -3.15 9.10
C SER A 122 10.36 -2.67 9.99
N GLY A 123 9.92 -3.47 10.97
CA GLY A 123 8.75 -3.16 11.82
C GLY A 123 7.42 -3.73 11.33
N LYS A 124 7.40 -4.52 10.25
CA LYS A 124 6.17 -5.08 9.65
C LYS A 124 5.25 -5.83 10.60
N SER A 125 5.78 -6.71 11.46
CA SER A 125 4.93 -7.47 12.41
C SER A 125 4.30 -6.56 13.47
N ALA A 126 5.03 -5.54 13.96
CA ALA A 126 4.49 -4.60 14.94
C ALA A 126 3.37 -3.73 14.34
N TYR A 127 3.56 -3.27 13.10
CA TYR A 127 2.51 -2.55 12.38
C TYR A 127 1.30 -3.45 12.07
N ALA A 128 1.53 -4.69 11.65
CA ALA A 128 0.45 -5.64 11.38
C ALA A 128 -0.37 -5.97 12.64
N GLU A 129 0.29 -6.08 13.79
CA GLU A 129 -0.39 -6.24 15.09
C GLU A 129 -1.20 -4.99 15.48
N SER A 130 -0.68 -3.78 15.24
CA SER A 130 -1.39 -2.54 15.59
C SER A 130 -2.69 -2.35 14.79
N LEU A 131 -2.80 -2.94 13.59
CA LEU A 131 -4.04 -2.95 12.81
C LEU A 131 -5.17 -3.74 13.49
N LEU A 132 -4.84 -4.63 14.43
CA LEU A 132 -5.78 -5.51 15.13
C LEU A 132 -5.83 -5.26 16.66
N GLN A 133 -5.07 -4.29 17.18
CA GLN A 133 -4.90 -4.09 18.63
C GLN A 133 -6.23 -3.82 19.38
N ASP A 134 -7.19 -3.20 18.70
CA ASP A 134 -8.50 -2.86 19.27
C ASP A 134 -9.53 -3.96 19.09
N ALA A 135 -9.19 -5.05 18.39
CA ALA A 135 -10.10 -6.16 18.22
C ALA A 135 -10.26 -6.90 19.57
N PRO A 136 -11.50 -7.12 20.05
CA PRO A 136 -11.72 -7.82 21.32
C PRO A 136 -11.20 -9.26 21.29
N ARG A 137 -11.15 -9.86 20.08
CA ARG A 137 -10.54 -11.16 19.78
C ARG A 137 -9.89 -11.07 18.41
N ALA A 138 -8.79 -11.79 18.22
CA ALA A 138 -8.18 -12.03 16.91
C ALA A 138 -7.51 -13.41 16.90
N VAL A 139 -7.28 -13.95 15.70
CA VAL A 139 -6.52 -15.19 15.52
C VAL A 139 -5.22 -14.89 14.80
N PHE A 140 -4.11 -15.31 15.40
CA PHE A 140 -2.79 -15.30 14.80
C PHE A 140 -2.51 -16.65 14.14
N ILE A 141 -2.28 -16.66 12.83
CA ILE A 141 -1.86 -17.85 12.09
C ILE A 141 -0.34 -17.78 11.94
N ALA A 142 0.35 -18.65 12.67
CA ALA A 142 1.78 -18.80 12.64
C ALA A 142 2.17 -19.80 11.55
N THR A 143 2.94 -19.34 10.55
CA THR A 143 3.43 -20.22 9.48
C THR A 143 4.87 -20.68 9.72
N ALA A 144 5.61 -20.01 10.60
CA ALA A 144 6.98 -20.39 10.94
C ALA A 144 7.01 -21.72 11.71
N VAL A 145 7.85 -22.65 11.27
CA VAL A 145 8.16 -23.88 12.01
C VAL A 145 9.46 -23.65 12.79
N SER A 146 9.42 -23.78 14.11
CA SER A 146 10.61 -23.60 14.95
C SER A 146 11.61 -24.74 14.70
N THR A 147 12.71 -24.44 14.00
CA THR A 147 13.79 -25.41 13.76
C THR A 147 14.99 -25.23 14.67
N ASP A 148 15.08 -24.13 15.42
CA ASP A 148 16.20 -23.81 16.31
C ASP A 148 15.77 -22.98 17.54
N ALA A 149 16.67 -22.90 18.53
CA ALA A 149 16.41 -22.23 19.81
C ALA A 149 16.31 -20.69 19.69
N GLU A 150 16.93 -20.09 18.68
CA GLU A 150 16.85 -18.64 18.44
C GLU A 150 15.47 -18.27 17.89
N MET A 151 14.95 -19.07 16.96
CA MET A 151 13.59 -18.95 16.44
C MET A 151 12.56 -19.19 17.54
N ALA A 152 12.78 -20.18 18.42
CA ALA A 152 11.91 -20.43 19.58
C ALA A 152 11.85 -19.22 20.53
N ALA A 153 12.99 -18.60 20.84
CA ALA A 153 13.05 -17.40 21.68
C ALA A 153 12.33 -16.21 21.04
N ARG A 154 12.46 -16.03 19.72
CA ARG A 154 11.74 -14.99 18.98
C ARG A 154 10.24 -15.23 18.94
N ILE A 155 9.81 -16.47 18.76
CA ILE A 155 8.39 -16.87 18.83
C ILE A 155 7.83 -16.58 20.23
N ALA A 156 8.56 -16.92 21.29
CA ALA A 156 8.16 -16.64 22.67
C ALA A 156 8.01 -15.12 22.93
N ALA A 157 8.97 -14.31 22.48
CA ALA A 157 8.88 -12.86 22.59
C ALA A 157 7.67 -12.29 21.84
N HIS A 158 7.40 -12.77 20.62
CA HIS A 158 6.22 -12.34 19.85
C HIS A 158 4.90 -12.77 20.49
N ARG A 159 4.82 -13.98 21.06
CA ARG A 159 3.65 -14.42 21.84
C ARG A 159 3.40 -13.53 23.05
N SER A 160 4.46 -13.18 23.80
CA SER A 160 4.35 -12.36 25.01
C SER A 160 3.85 -10.93 24.78
N ARG A 161 4.03 -10.40 23.56
CA ARG A 161 3.56 -9.07 23.17
C ARG A 161 2.07 -9.03 22.80
N ARG A 162 1.47 -10.18 22.48
CA ARG A 162 0.08 -10.25 22.01
C ARG A 162 -0.88 -10.20 23.19
N PRO A 163 -2.05 -9.56 23.03
CA PRO A 163 -3.10 -9.62 24.03
C PRO A 163 -3.49 -11.08 24.34
N ALA A 164 -3.78 -11.38 25.60
CA ALA A 164 -4.22 -12.73 26.01
C ALA A 164 -5.54 -13.16 25.34
N SER A 165 -6.29 -12.23 24.75
CA SER A 165 -7.51 -12.50 23.98
C SER A 165 -7.25 -13.05 22.57
N TRP A 166 -5.98 -13.09 22.13
CA TRP A 166 -5.61 -13.63 20.83
C TRP A 166 -5.37 -15.13 20.89
N GLU A 167 -5.97 -15.85 19.95
CA GLU A 167 -5.72 -17.27 19.75
C GLU A 167 -4.59 -17.45 18.74
N THR A 168 -3.80 -18.51 18.86
CA THR A 168 -2.74 -18.84 17.89
C THR A 168 -3.04 -20.20 17.25
N ILE A 169 -3.07 -20.22 15.92
CA ILE A 169 -3.10 -21.44 15.11
C ILE A 169 -1.74 -21.60 14.46
N GLU A 170 -1.06 -22.72 14.70
CA GLU A 170 0.16 -23.07 13.98
C GLU A 170 -0.23 -23.84 12.72
N GLU A 171 -0.13 -23.20 11.56
CA GLU A 171 -0.42 -23.85 10.27
C GLU A 171 0.66 -23.48 9.25
N PRO A 172 1.66 -24.35 9.06
CA PRO A 172 2.79 -24.07 8.18
C PRO A 172 2.48 -24.23 6.69
N ARG A 173 1.37 -24.89 6.31
CA ARG A 173 1.10 -25.31 4.92
C ARG A 173 -0.33 -25.00 4.44
N ASP A 174 -1.38 -25.50 5.10
CA ASP A 174 -2.78 -25.29 4.67
C ASP A 174 -3.33 -23.94 5.15
N LEU A 175 -2.75 -22.86 4.63
CA LEU A 175 -3.12 -21.51 5.04
C LEU A 175 -4.59 -21.20 4.76
N ALA A 176 -5.13 -21.69 3.64
CA ALA A 176 -6.52 -21.51 3.28
C ALA A 176 -7.46 -22.25 4.26
N GLY A 177 -7.10 -23.47 4.69
CA GLY A 177 -7.83 -24.23 5.70
C GLY A 177 -7.82 -23.55 7.07
N ALA A 178 -6.66 -23.06 7.52
CA ALA A 178 -6.58 -22.30 8.77
C ALA A 178 -7.39 -21.01 8.72
N VAL A 179 -7.43 -20.32 7.59
CA VAL A 179 -8.28 -19.13 7.42
C VAL A 179 -9.76 -19.49 7.43
N ARG A 180 -10.16 -20.64 6.86
CA ARG A 180 -11.55 -21.12 6.88
C ARG A 180 -12.02 -21.59 8.26
N SER A 181 -11.12 -22.09 9.11
CA SER A 181 -11.48 -22.58 10.44
C SER A 181 -11.81 -21.46 11.43
N VAL A 182 -11.31 -20.24 11.19
CA VAL A 182 -11.60 -19.08 12.03
C VAL A 182 -13.01 -18.55 11.74
N PRO A 183 -13.83 -18.20 12.74
CA PRO A 183 -15.14 -17.58 12.51
C PRO A 183 -15.05 -16.36 11.59
N THR A 184 -16.02 -16.20 10.68
CA THR A 184 -15.93 -15.26 9.55
C THR A 184 -15.74 -13.80 9.96
N ARG A 185 -16.24 -13.39 11.14
CA ARG A 185 -16.13 -12.01 11.67
C ARG A 185 -14.89 -11.76 12.53
N VAL A 186 -14.19 -12.81 12.96
CA VAL A 186 -13.01 -12.67 13.82
C VAL A 186 -11.82 -12.25 12.96
N PRO A 187 -11.09 -11.17 13.28
CA PRO A 187 -9.92 -10.78 12.53
C PRO A 187 -8.80 -11.82 12.57
N VAL A 188 -8.03 -11.89 11.49
CA VAL A 188 -6.93 -12.84 11.33
C VAL A 188 -5.64 -12.08 11.01
N LEU A 189 -4.54 -12.45 11.66
CA LEU A 189 -3.18 -12.04 11.31
C LEU A 189 -2.37 -13.26 10.86
N VAL A 190 -1.88 -13.26 9.63
CA VAL A 190 -0.97 -14.27 9.09
C VAL A 190 0.46 -13.73 9.11
N ASP A 191 1.39 -14.38 9.81
CA ASP A 191 2.81 -14.01 9.84
C ASP A 191 3.69 -15.29 9.71
N CYS A 192 4.37 -15.52 8.57
CA CYS A 192 4.32 -14.77 7.31
C CYS A 192 4.23 -15.65 6.07
N LEU A 193 3.82 -15.03 4.96
CA LEU A 193 3.82 -15.67 3.64
C LEU A 193 5.23 -16.14 3.22
N GLY A 194 6.29 -15.48 3.69
CA GLY A 194 7.68 -15.91 3.43
C GLY A 194 7.98 -17.29 4.00
N PHE A 195 7.69 -17.53 5.29
CA PHE A 195 7.85 -18.86 5.88
C PHE A 195 6.91 -19.89 5.26
N TRP A 196 5.68 -19.49 4.94
CA TRP A 196 4.72 -20.37 4.27
C TRP A 196 5.25 -20.87 2.90
N VAL A 197 5.73 -19.97 2.04
CA VAL A 197 6.36 -20.35 0.76
C VAL A 197 7.58 -21.25 0.98
N ASN A 198 8.43 -20.93 1.97
CA ASN A 198 9.57 -21.76 2.31
C ASN A 198 9.17 -23.18 2.73
N ASN A 199 8.11 -23.32 3.54
CA ASN A 199 7.62 -24.63 4.00
C ASN A 199 7.05 -25.46 2.85
N LEU A 200 6.33 -24.83 1.90
CA LEU A 200 5.81 -25.53 0.73
C LEU A 200 6.92 -26.00 -0.19
N LEU A 201 7.95 -25.16 -0.42
CA LEU A 201 9.14 -25.57 -1.17
C LEU A 201 9.87 -26.73 -0.48
N ALA A 202 10.02 -26.68 0.85
CA ALA A 202 10.63 -27.77 1.63
C ALA A 202 9.81 -29.06 1.59
N ALA A 203 8.49 -28.97 1.41
CA ALA A 203 7.60 -30.11 1.21
C ALA A 203 7.61 -30.65 -0.24
N GLY A 204 8.40 -30.06 -1.14
CA GLY A 204 8.51 -30.48 -2.52
C GLY A 204 7.42 -29.96 -3.44
N CYS A 205 6.62 -28.96 -3.01
CA CYS A 205 5.63 -28.33 -3.88
C CYS A 205 6.31 -27.57 -5.03
N THR A 206 5.73 -27.71 -6.20
CA THR A 206 6.08 -26.96 -7.41
C THR A 206 5.61 -25.50 -7.32
N GLU A 207 6.17 -24.63 -8.17
CA GLU A 207 5.75 -23.23 -8.23
C GLU A 207 4.26 -23.07 -8.54
N GLU A 208 3.72 -23.91 -9.43
CA GLU A 208 2.31 -23.90 -9.81
C GLU A 208 1.40 -24.27 -8.64
N GLU A 209 1.78 -25.29 -7.86
CA GLU A 209 1.04 -25.69 -6.66
C GLU A 209 1.03 -24.59 -5.61
N VAL A 210 2.16 -23.90 -5.41
CA VAL A 210 2.25 -22.77 -4.45
C VAL A 210 1.36 -21.61 -4.90
N LEU A 211 1.36 -21.25 -6.18
CA LEU A 211 0.50 -20.18 -6.71
C LEU A 211 -0.98 -20.55 -6.68
N LYS A 212 -1.32 -21.82 -6.90
CA LYS A 212 -2.67 -22.35 -6.71
C LYS A 212 -3.11 -22.20 -5.26
N GLN A 213 -2.28 -22.61 -4.29
CA GLN A 213 -2.60 -22.44 -2.87
C GLN A 213 -2.71 -20.97 -2.45
N ALA A 214 -1.92 -20.07 -3.05
CA ALA A 214 -2.06 -18.63 -2.81
C ALA A 214 -3.42 -18.10 -3.29
N THR A 215 -3.89 -18.61 -4.42
CA THR A 215 -5.24 -18.31 -4.96
C THR A 215 -6.34 -18.87 -4.05
N GLU A 216 -6.17 -20.09 -3.53
CA GLU A 216 -7.09 -20.69 -2.56
C GLU A 216 -7.14 -19.92 -1.24
N PHE A 217 -5.99 -19.42 -0.77
CA PHE A 217 -5.91 -18.52 0.39
C PHE A 217 -6.70 -17.24 0.14
N ILE A 218 -6.54 -16.59 -1.02
CA ILE A 218 -7.32 -15.40 -1.37
C ILE A 218 -8.83 -15.71 -1.41
N GLY A 219 -9.22 -16.84 -1.98
CA GLY A 219 -10.61 -17.29 -1.98
C GLY A 219 -11.16 -17.49 -0.56
N ALA A 220 -10.37 -18.09 0.33
CA ALA A 220 -10.73 -18.25 1.73
C ALA A 220 -10.87 -16.90 2.45
N VAL A 221 -10.00 -15.92 2.16
CA VAL A 221 -10.09 -14.57 2.72
C VAL A 221 -11.30 -13.82 2.19
N GLY A 222 -11.61 -13.92 0.89
CA GLY A 222 -12.76 -13.26 0.26
C GLY A 222 -14.12 -13.74 0.78
N ALA A 223 -14.18 -14.93 1.39
CA ALA A 223 -15.39 -15.45 2.03
C ALA A 223 -15.59 -14.96 3.48
N ARG A 224 -14.71 -14.09 4.00
CA ARG A 224 -14.73 -13.60 5.38
C ARG A 224 -15.24 -12.17 5.48
N GLU A 225 -15.84 -11.86 6.62
CA GLU A 225 -16.28 -10.49 6.97
C GLU A 225 -15.25 -9.76 7.84
N GLY A 226 -14.47 -10.51 8.62
CA GLY A 226 -13.41 -10.01 9.48
C GLY A 226 -12.17 -9.63 8.67
N LEU A 227 -11.47 -8.60 9.11
CA LEU A 227 -10.21 -8.16 8.53
C LEU A 227 -9.19 -9.31 8.55
N THR A 228 -8.56 -9.58 7.41
CA THR A 228 -7.37 -10.42 7.34
C THR A 228 -6.15 -9.56 7.05
N VAL A 229 -5.15 -9.62 7.92
CA VAL A 229 -3.85 -8.98 7.72
C VAL A 229 -2.84 -10.07 7.37
N ALA A 230 -2.18 -9.96 6.22
CA ALA A 230 -1.12 -10.87 5.82
C ALA A 230 0.23 -10.16 5.84
N VAL A 231 1.23 -10.75 6.49
CA VAL A 231 2.60 -10.25 6.54
C VAL A 231 3.45 -11.01 5.54
N THR A 232 4.30 -10.31 4.80
CA THR A 232 5.29 -10.91 3.91
C THR A 232 6.61 -10.15 3.93
N ASN A 233 7.65 -10.75 3.35
CA ASN A 233 8.96 -10.14 3.22
C ASN A 233 9.13 -9.62 1.79
N GLU A 234 9.76 -8.44 1.68
CA GLU A 234 10.32 -7.98 0.41
C GLU A 234 11.77 -8.45 0.29
N VAL A 235 12.05 -9.28 -0.72
CA VAL A 235 13.34 -9.96 -0.93
C VAL A 235 13.91 -9.74 -2.33
N GLY A 236 13.18 -9.07 -3.22
CA GLY A 236 13.56 -8.81 -4.60
C GLY A 236 14.46 -7.59 -4.80
N GLY A 237 14.51 -6.67 -3.82
CA GLY A 237 15.29 -5.43 -3.90
C GLY A 237 16.81 -5.59 -3.67
N GLY A 238 17.32 -6.80 -3.51
CA GLY A 238 18.72 -7.10 -3.22
C GLY A 238 19.46 -7.84 -4.35
N VAL A 239 20.69 -8.26 -4.06
CA VAL A 239 21.52 -9.05 -4.99
C VAL A 239 20.88 -10.41 -5.27
N VAL A 240 21.04 -10.92 -6.49
CA VAL A 240 20.59 -12.27 -6.87
C VAL A 240 21.29 -13.33 -5.99
N PRO A 241 20.55 -14.24 -5.33
CA PRO A 241 21.18 -15.30 -4.53
C PRO A 241 22.12 -16.18 -5.37
N PRO A 242 23.30 -16.56 -4.84
CA PRO A 242 24.25 -17.39 -5.57
C PRO A 242 23.75 -18.84 -5.75
N TYR A 243 22.86 -19.30 -4.87
CA TYR A 243 22.35 -20.68 -4.88
C TYR A 243 21.00 -20.81 -5.60
N PRO A 244 20.76 -21.91 -6.37
CA PRO A 244 19.51 -22.12 -7.11
C PRO A 244 18.24 -22.04 -6.24
N LEU A 245 18.26 -22.67 -5.07
CA LEU A 245 17.11 -22.67 -4.15
C LEU A 245 16.76 -21.26 -3.65
N GLY A 246 17.78 -20.41 -3.43
CA GLY A 246 17.57 -19.02 -3.03
C GLY A 246 16.92 -18.19 -4.15
N ARG A 247 17.31 -18.41 -5.41
CA ARG A 247 16.68 -17.75 -6.57
C ARG A 247 15.23 -18.20 -6.73
N LEU A 248 14.98 -19.51 -6.65
CA LEU A 248 13.64 -20.10 -6.69
C LEU A 248 12.74 -19.49 -5.62
N TYR A 249 13.18 -19.48 -4.36
CA TYR A 249 12.44 -18.89 -3.25
C TYR A 249 12.16 -17.40 -3.49
N ARG A 250 13.17 -16.62 -3.88
CA ARG A 250 13.03 -15.18 -4.15
C ARG A 250 11.97 -14.91 -5.22
N ASP A 251 12.08 -15.58 -6.36
CA ASP A 251 11.22 -15.34 -7.51
C ASP A 251 9.78 -15.84 -7.23
N LEU A 252 9.64 -16.99 -6.56
CA LEU A 252 8.33 -17.51 -6.16
C LEU A 252 7.65 -16.63 -5.10
N LEU A 253 8.35 -16.20 -4.06
CA LEU A 253 7.79 -15.28 -3.07
C LEU A 253 7.36 -13.95 -3.72
N GLY A 254 8.15 -13.44 -4.68
CA GLY A 254 7.78 -12.27 -5.48
C GLY A 254 6.45 -12.45 -6.22
N ARG A 255 6.23 -13.61 -6.86
CA ARG A 255 4.97 -13.93 -7.55
C ARG A 255 3.81 -14.09 -6.56
N VAL A 256 4.01 -14.76 -5.43
CA VAL A 256 3.00 -14.87 -4.37
C VAL A 256 2.62 -13.48 -3.84
N ASN A 257 3.60 -12.62 -3.58
CA ASN A 257 3.37 -11.24 -3.13
C ASN A 257 2.52 -10.46 -4.14
N GLN A 258 2.77 -10.59 -5.46
CA GLN A 258 1.96 -9.96 -6.49
C GLN A 258 0.52 -10.46 -6.46
N VAL A 259 0.30 -11.78 -6.43
CA VAL A 259 -1.04 -12.39 -6.39
C VAL A 259 -1.83 -11.90 -5.18
N VAL A 260 -1.22 -11.88 -4.00
CA VAL A 260 -1.86 -11.41 -2.76
C VAL A 260 -2.07 -9.89 -2.77
N ALA A 261 -1.12 -9.10 -3.26
CA ALA A 261 -1.24 -7.64 -3.34
C ALA A 261 -2.36 -7.20 -4.31
N HIS A 262 -2.54 -7.92 -5.42
CA HIS A 262 -3.64 -7.67 -6.36
C HIS A 262 -5.01 -7.85 -5.70
N ALA A 263 -5.16 -8.90 -4.88
CA ALA A 263 -6.40 -9.17 -4.15
C ALA A 263 -6.58 -8.32 -2.88
N ALA A 264 -5.49 -7.82 -2.29
CA ALA A 264 -5.55 -7.01 -1.07
C ALA A 264 -6.32 -5.71 -1.29
N ALA A 265 -7.15 -5.31 -0.34
CA ALA A 265 -7.78 -3.99 -0.34
C ALA A 265 -6.69 -2.91 -0.20
N ALA A 266 -5.80 -3.05 0.79
CA ALA A 266 -4.68 -2.14 1.00
C ALA A 266 -3.34 -2.88 1.08
N VAL A 267 -2.27 -2.20 0.66
CA VAL A 267 -0.89 -2.73 0.70
C VAL A 267 0.02 -1.69 1.35
N TYR A 268 0.78 -2.10 2.35
CA TYR A 268 1.76 -1.26 3.04
C TYR A 268 3.17 -1.84 2.90
N LEU A 269 4.12 -0.99 2.56
CA LEU A 269 5.56 -1.27 2.65
C LEU A 269 6.11 -0.62 3.92
N LEU A 270 6.71 -1.41 4.80
CA LEU A 270 7.40 -0.90 5.99
C LEU A 270 8.87 -0.65 5.69
N VAL A 271 9.32 0.59 5.95
CA VAL A 271 10.71 1.02 5.89
C VAL A 271 11.05 1.73 7.19
N CYS A 272 12.04 1.24 7.93
CA CYS A 272 12.47 1.84 9.21
C CYS A 272 11.32 2.04 10.23
N GLY A 273 10.33 1.15 10.25
CA GLY A 273 9.14 1.25 11.11
C GLY A 273 8.05 2.18 10.58
N ILE A 274 8.26 2.83 9.44
CA ILE A 274 7.33 3.78 8.83
C ILE A 274 6.50 3.06 7.76
N PRO A 275 5.15 3.06 7.87
CA PRO A 275 4.28 2.45 6.86
C PRO A 275 4.10 3.39 5.67
N VAL A 276 4.49 2.91 4.48
CA VAL A 276 4.24 3.56 3.19
C VAL A 276 3.08 2.83 2.52
N GLN A 277 1.96 3.51 2.31
CA GLN A 277 0.81 2.92 1.63
C GLN A 277 1.07 2.86 0.12
N LEU A 278 1.16 1.64 -0.42
CA LEU A 278 1.32 1.39 -1.85
C LEU A 278 -0.02 1.24 -2.58
N LYS A 279 -1.04 0.73 -1.88
CA LYS A 279 -2.40 0.55 -2.40
C LYS A 279 -3.42 1.03 -1.35
N PRO A 280 -4.36 1.93 -1.73
CA PRO A 280 -5.37 2.50 -0.83
C PRO A 280 -6.47 1.51 -0.46
#